data_AF-A0AAW0KYK4-F1
#
_entry.id   AF-A0AAW0KYK4-F1
#
_cell.length_a   1.000
_cell.length_b   1.000
_cell.length_c   1.000
_cell.angle_alpha   90.00
_cell.angle_beta   90.00
_cell.angle_gamma   90.00
#
_symmetry.space_group_name_H-M   'P 1'
#
loop_
_entity.id
_entity.type
_entity.pdbx_description
1 polymer ?
#
loop_
_entity_poly.entity_id
_entity_poly.type
_entity_poly.pdbx_seq_one_letter_code
_entity_poly.pdbx_strand_id
1 'polypeptide(L)' 'MILTDVLWSDPSQRQGICKNRAQGRGLRWGPDCTEAFLKMSKLKVIIFYVAVEKLS' A
#
# COMPACT_ATOMS: atom_id res chain seq x y z
N MET A 1 -0.14 13.01 -7.75
CA MET A 1 -1.25 12.06 -7.89
C MET A 1 -1.56 11.44 -6.50
N ILE A 2 -2.00 12.24 -5.52
CA ILE A 2 -2.19 11.71 -4.14
C ILE A 2 -3.40 10.77 -4.07
N LEU A 3 -4.52 11.14 -4.71
CA LEU A 3 -5.73 10.34 -4.70
C LEU A 3 -5.52 8.96 -5.35
N THR A 4 -4.75 8.90 -6.44
CA THR A 4 -4.42 7.63 -7.10
C THR A 4 -3.60 6.72 -6.19
N ASP A 5 -2.62 7.28 -5.48
CA ASP A 5 -1.78 6.49 -4.59
C ASP A 5 -2.54 6.04 -3.34
N VAL A 6 -3.54 6.80 -2.86
CA VAL A 6 -4.40 6.38 -1.74
C VAL A 6 -5.36 5.25 -2.15
N LEU A 7 -5.89 5.29 -3.37
CA LEU A 7 -6.93 4.34 -3.83
C LEU A 7 -6.38 3.05 -4.46
N TRP A 8 -5.21 3.10 -5.10
CA TRP A 8 -4.73 2.01 -5.98
C TRP A 8 -3.39 1.40 -5.56
N SER A 9 -2.93 1.73 -4.36
CA SER A 9 -1.67 1.21 -3.86
C SER A 9 -1.94 0.04 -2.89
N ASP A 10 -1.05 -0.96 -2.90
CA ASP A 10 -1.20 -2.19 -2.12
C ASP A 10 -0.01 -2.38 -1.15
N PRO A 11 -0.22 -2.95 0.04
CA PRO A 11 0.89 -3.39 0.88
C PRO A 11 1.66 -4.55 0.21
N SER A 12 2.94 -4.65 0.51
CA SER A 12 3.84 -5.72 0.05
C SER A 12 4.56 -6.37 1.22
N GLN A 13 4.91 -7.65 1.07
CA GLN A 13 5.81 -8.36 1.97
C GLN A 13 7.28 -7.96 1.78
N ARG A 14 7.61 -7.28 0.67
CA ARG A 14 8.97 -6.86 0.36
C ARG A 14 9.21 -5.43 0.88
N GLN A 15 10.36 -5.20 1.51
CA GLN A 15 10.76 -3.87 1.98
C GLN A 15 10.83 -2.83 0.84
N GLY A 16 10.62 -1.57 1.21
CA GLY A 16 10.71 -0.41 0.34
C GLY A 16 9.43 -0.13 -0.45
N ILE A 17 9.53 0.83 -1.37
CA ILE A 17 8.42 1.26 -2.23
C ILE A 17 8.75 0.95 -3.68
N CYS A 18 7.80 0.39 -4.42
CA CYS A 18 7.93 0.18 -5.85
C CYS A 18 6.62 0.49 -6.58
N LYS A 19 6.68 0.69 -7.90
CA LYS A 19 5.47 0.89 -8.71
C LYS A 19 4.61 -0.38 -8.73
N ASN A 20 3.29 -0.22 -8.65
CA ASN A 20 2.36 -1.32 -8.81
C ASN A 20 2.21 -1.67 -10.31
N ARG A 21 3.17 -2.45 -10.84
CA ARG A 21 3.18 -2.84 -12.26
C ARG A 21 2.00 -3.72 -12.67
N ALA A 22 1.38 -4.42 -11.71
CA ALA A 22 0.27 -5.32 -11.98
C ALA A 22 -1.05 -4.57 -12.25
N GLN A 23 -1.28 -3.45 -11.57
CA GLN A 23 -2.46 -2.59 -11.79
C GLN A 23 -2.18 -1.37 -12.69
N GLY A 24 -0.90 -1.08 -12.98
CA GLY A 24 -0.48 0.05 -13.83
C GLY A 24 -0.65 1.43 -13.18
N ARG A 25 -1.18 1.51 -11.96
CA ARG A 25 -1.38 2.72 -11.16
C ARG A 25 -1.10 2.43 -9.70
N GLY A 26 -0.73 3.45 -8.93
CA GLY A 26 -0.39 3.31 -7.52
C GLY A 26 0.99 2.66 -7.28
N LEU A 27 1.23 2.37 -6.00
CA LEU A 27 2.48 1.90 -5.45
C LEU A 27 2.29 0.59 -4.70
N ARG A 28 3.38 -0.12 -4.45
CA ARG A 28 3.45 -1.15 -3.44
C ARG A 28 4.48 -0.76 -2.41
N TRP A 29 4.11 -0.79 -1.13
CA TRP A 29 5.00 -0.41 -0.04
C TRP A 29 5.18 -1.56 0.95
N GLY A 30 6.39 -1.67 1.49
CA GLY A 30 6.76 -2.71 2.43
C GLY A 30 6.34 -2.46 3.88
N PRO A 31 6.63 -3.43 4.76
CA PRO A 31 6.37 -3.30 6.18
C PRO A 31 7.16 -2.15 6.83
N ASP A 32 8.37 -1.84 6.33
CA ASP A 32 9.21 -0.72 6.76
C ASP A 32 8.51 0.64 6.58
N CYS A 33 7.84 0.81 5.45
CA CYS A 33 7.09 2.03 5.15
C CYS A 33 5.84 2.14 6.03
N THR A 34 5.18 1.01 6.30
CA THR A 34 4.01 0.96 7.19
C THR A 34 4.38 1.34 8.62
N GLU A 35 5.48 0.78 9.15
CA GLU A 35 5.97 1.08 10.50
C GLU A 35 6.36 2.55 10.64
N ALA A 36 7.12 3.09 9.68
CA ALA A 36 7.51 4.49 9.67
C ALA A 36 6.29 5.42 9.65
N PHE A 37 5.30 5.15 8.79
CA PHE A 37 4.07 5.94 8.72
C PHE A 37 3.30 5.90 10.03
N LEU A 38 3.04 4.71 10.59
CA LEU A 38 2.30 4.54 11.85
C LEU A 38 2.96 5.30 13.00
N LYS A 39 4.30 5.24 13.10
CA LYS A 39 5.07 5.96 14.12
C LYS A 39 4.96 7.48 13.95
N MET A 40 5.08 7.98 12.72
CA MET A 40 4.97 9.41 12.42
C MET A 40 3.56 9.94 12.65
N SER A 41 2.53 9.15 12.31
CA SER A 41 1.13 9.54 12.42
C SER A 41 0.50 9.23 13.79
N LYS A 42 1.26 8.61 14.71
CA LYS A 42 0.78 8.12 16.02
C LYS A 42 -0.42 7.18 15.92
N LEU A 43 -0.50 6.42 14.82
CA LEU A 43 -1.54 5.42 14.61
C LEU A 43 -1.04 4.04 15.02
N LYS A 44 -1.96 3.14 15.38
CA LYS A 44 -1.63 1.75 15.76
C LYS A 44 -1.86 0.76 14.63
N VAL A 45 -2.79 1.04 13.72
CA VAL A 45 -3.16 0.13 12.65
C VAL A 45 -3.62 0.92 11.43
N ILE A 46 -3.40 0.35 10.24
CA ILE A 46 -4.04 0.78 8.99
C ILE A 46 -4.85 -0.39 8.48
N ILE A 47 -6.10 -0.14 8.09
CA ILE A 47 -6.97 -1.17 7.52
C ILE A 47 -7.13 -0.85 6.04
N PHE A 48 -6.66 -1.76 5.19
CA PHE A 48 -6.86 -1.71 3.75
C PHE A 48 -7.87 -2.78 3.36
N TYR A 49 -8.88 -2.39 2.57
CA TYR A 49 -9.73 -3.35 1.90
C TYR A 49 -8.97 -3.82 0.65
N VAL A 50 -8.51 -5.06 0.67
CA VAL A 50 -8.12 -5.75 -0.56
C VAL A 50 -9.41 -6.17 -1.23
N ALA A 51 -9.76 -5.57 -2.36
CA ALA A 51 -10.82 -6.10 -3.19
C ALA A 51 -10.40 -7.51 -3.62
N VAL A 52 -11.05 -8.53 -3.04
CA VAL A 52 -10.87 -9.93 -3.44
C VAL A 52 -11.59 -10.09 -4.77
N GLU A 53 -10.95 -9.66 -5.85
CA GLU A 53 -11.29 -10.09 -7.21
C GLU A 53 -10.02 -10.53 -7.91
N LYS A 54 -9.56 -11.73 -7.53
CA LYS A 54 -8.73 -12.58 -8.38
C LYS A 54 -9.24 -14.01 -8.34
N LEU A 55 -10.47 -14.18 -8.79
CA LEU A 55 -10.99 -15.45 -9.30
C LEU A 55 -11.58 -15.16 -10.68
N SER A 56 -10.70 -15.14 -11.69
CA SER A 56 -11.01 -15.34 -13.11
C SER A 56 -9.71 -15.62 -13.85
#